data_AF-A0AAV2TWV3-F1
#
_entry.id   AF-A0AAV2TWV3-F1
#
_cell.length_a   1.000
_cell.length_b   1.000
_cell.length_c   1.000
_cell.angle_alpha   90.00
_cell.angle_beta   90.00
_cell.angle_gamma   90.00
#
_symmetry.space_group_name_H-M   'P 1'
#
loop_
_entity.id
_entity.type
_entity.pdbx_description
1 polymer ?
#
loop_
_entity_poly.entity_id
_entity_poly.type
_entity_poly.pdbx_seq_one_letter_code
_entity_poly.pdbx_strand_id
1 'polypeptide(L)'
;MQTSLLRASYCTALRCYQPACRYHKNVIDHYENPRNVGSLDKSDKSVGTGLVGAPACGDVMKLQIKVDEKGRIVDARFKTFGCGSAIASSSLATEWVKGKTITEAGEIKNSDIAKELKLPPVKLHCSMLAEDAIKAAIQDLQKKKSD
;
A
#
# COMPACT_ATOMS: atom_id res chain seq x y z
N MET A 1 -41.09 30.14 49.26
CA MET A 1 -39.77 29.82 49.83
C MET A 1 -39.36 28.48 49.22
N GLN A 2 -38.49 28.47 48.19
CA GLN A 2 -37.04 28.23 48.31
C GLN A 2 -36.77 26.85 48.97
N THR A 3 -36.06 25.87 48.40
CA THR A 3 -34.80 25.93 47.63
C THR A 3 -34.39 24.52 47.13
N SER A 4 -33.60 24.48 46.03
CA SER A 4 -32.63 23.46 45.60
C SER A 4 -33.14 22.02 45.33
N LEU A 5 -33.27 21.50 44.10
CA LEU A 5 -32.30 21.39 42.99
C LEU A 5 -30.87 21.14 43.49
N LEU A 6 -30.34 19.91 43.34
CA LEU A 6 -29.05 19.64 42.67
C LEU A 6 -28.69 18.13 42.70
N ARG A 7 -28.50 17.62 41.47
CA ARG A 7 -27.51 16.61 41.05
C ARG A 7 -27.81 15.14 41.35
N ALA A 8 -28.68 14.59 40.49
CA ALA A 8 -28.46 13.27 39.94
C ALA A 8 -27.00 13.18 39.45
N SER A 9 -26.24 12.30 40.09
CA SER A 9 -24.85 12.05 39.77
C SER A 9 -24.77 11.57 38.33
N TYR A 10 -24.25 12.44 37.48
CA TYR A 10 -23.92 12.17 36.09
C TYR A 10 -22.87 11.05 36.07
N CYS A 11 -23.32 9.80 36.06
CA CYS A 11 -22.58 8.73 35.41
C CYS A 11 -22.74 8.96 33.91
N THR A 12 -22.11 10.03 33.42
CA THR A 12 -21.93 10.25 31.98
C THR A 12 -21.13 9.06 31.53
N ALA A 13 -21.82 8.14 30.86
CA ALA A 13 -21.20 7.11 30.07
C ALA A 13 -20.12 7.81 29.25
N LEU A 14 -18.87 7.66 29.65
CA LEU A 14 -17.73 7.76 28.78
C LEU A 14 -17.92 6.64 27.76
N ARG A 15 -18.84 6.88 26.83
CA ARG A 15 -18.77 6.37 25.48
C ARG A 15 -17.38 6.78 25.07
N CYS A 16 -16.45 5.84 25.13
CA CYS A 16 -15.32 5.84 24.23
C CYS A 16 -15.95 6.02 22.85
N TYR A 17 -16.07 7.26 22.38
CA TYR A 17 -16.33 7.57 21.01
C TYR A 17 -15.08 7.09 20.31
N GLN A 18 -15.03 5.78 20.03
CA GLN A 18 -14.11 5.28 19.06
C GLN A 18 -14.42 6.10 17.81
N PRO A 19 -13.48 6.91 17.28
CA PRO A 19 -13.63 7.32 15.92
C PRO A 19 -13.69 5.99 15.17
N ALA A 20 -14.86 5.63 14.66
CA ALA A 20 -14.99 4.47 13.81
C ALA A 20 -13.88 4.64 12.77
N CYS A 21 -12.88 3.74 12.80
CA CYS A 21 -11.74 3.78 11.91
C CYS A 21 -12.28 3.39 10.52
N ARG A 22 -13.04 4.31 9.94
CA ARG A 22 -13.61 4.17 8.61
C ARG A 22 -12.44 4.39 7.68
N TYR A 23 -12.08 3.33 7.00
CA TYR A 23 -11.18 3.42 5.86
C TYR A 23 -11.70 4.51 4.92
N HIS A 24 -10.77 5.29 4.37
CA HIS A 24 -11.11 6.26 3.34
C HIS A 24 -11.73 5.52 2.15
N LYS A 25 -12.67 6.16 1.43
CA LYS A 25 -13.37 5.53 0.30
C LYS A 25 -12.40 4.94 -0.73
N ASN A 26 -11.28 5.63 -0.98
CA ASN A 26 -10.23 5.15 -1.88
C ASN A 26 -9.62 3.82 -1.41
N VAL A 27 -9.36 3.67 -0.10
CA VAL A 27 -8.82 2.42 0.44
C VAL A 27 -9.82 1.28 0.26
N ILE A 28 -11.12 1.56 0.48
CA ILE A 28 -12.19 0.57 0.30
C ILE A 28 -12.29 0.15 -1.17
N ASP A 29 -12.25 1.10 -2.10
CA ASP A 29 -12.32 0.83 -3.54
C ASP A 29 -11.19 -0.09 -4.02
N HIS A 30 -9.94 0.21 -3.65
CA HIS A 30 -8.81 -0.66 -3.99
C HIS A 30 -8.80 -1.99 -3.23
N TYR A 31 -9.53 -2.10 -2.12
CA TYR A 31 -9.65 -3.34 -1.35
C TYR A 31 -10.71 -4.27 -1.95
N GLU A 32 -11.88 -3.74 -2.31
CA GLU A 32 -12.98 -4.50 -2.92
C GLU A 32 -12.68 -4.84 -4.39
N ASN A 33 -12.08 -3.90 -5.13
CA ASN A 33 -11.73 -4.05 -6.54
C ASN A 33 -10.22 -3.83 -6.75
N PRO A 34 -9.35 -4.71 -6.23
CA PRO A 34 -7.92 -4.57 -6.40
C PRO A 34 -7.54 -4.74 -7.88
N ARG A 35 -6.82 -3.75 -8.43
CA ARG A 35 -6.42 -3.72 -9.84
C ARG A 35 -5.07 -4.41 -10.00
N ASN A 36 -4.85 -5.12 -11.11
CA ASN A 36 -3.56 -5.74 -11.39
C ASN A 36 -3.13 -6.86 -10.42
N VAL A 37 -4.08 -7.53 -9.75
CA VAL A 37 -3.78 -8.76 -9.02
C VAL A 37 -3.30 -9.84 -9.99
N GLY A 38 -2.23 -10.54 -9.63
CA GLY A 38 -1.71 -11.62 -10.44
C GLY A 38 -0.23 -11.90 -10.20
N SER A 39 0.35 -12.71 -11.06
CA SER A 39 1.79 -12.94 -11.06
C SER A 39 2.30 -13.04 -12.48
N LEU A 40 3.52 -12.59 -12.67
CA LEU A 40 4.25 -12.70 -13.92
C LEU A 40 5.26 -13.84 -13.82
N ASP A 41 5.70 -14.33 -14.98
CA ASP A 41 6.74 -15.34 -15.05
C ASP A 41 8.06 -14.80 -14.49
N LYS A 42 8.69 -15.56 -13.60
CA LYS A 42 9.94 -15.18 -12.95
C LYS A 42 11.16 -15.47 -13.83
N SER A 43 11.05 -16.40 -14.78
CA SER A 43 12.13 -16.75 -15.71
C SER A 43 12.40 -15.69 -16.77
N ASP A 44 11.42 -14.83 -17.05
CA ASP A 44 11.57 -13.77 -18.04
C ASP A 44 12.62 -12.74 -17.57
N LYS A 45 13.61 -12.46 -18.42
CA LYS A 45 14.66 -11.46 -18.18
C LYS A 45 14.09 -10.03 -18.11
N SER A 46 12.94 -9.81 -18.73
CA SER A 46 12.23 -8.52 -18.71
C SER A 46 11.39 -8.32 -17.45
N VAL A 47 11.32 -9.31 -16.54
CA VAL A 47 10.51 -9.25 -15.33
C VAL A 47 11.37 -9.11 -14.07
N GLY A 48 11.16 -8.02 -13.34
CA GLY A 48 11.73 -7.79 -12.01
C GLY A 48 10.74 -8.22 -10.93
N THR A 49 11.22 -8.94 -9.91
CA THR A 49 10.40 -9.36 -8.78
C THR A 49 10.94 -8.79 -7.47
N GLY A 50 10.13 -7.99 -6.80
CA GLY A 50 10.36 -7.52 -5.44
C GLY A 50 9.49 -8.31 -4.46
N LEU A 51 10.12 -8.96 -3.47
CA LEU A 51 9.43 -9.54 -2.32
C LEU A 51 9.92 -8.82 -1.07
N VAL A 52 9.01 -8.15 -0.38
CA VAL A 52 9.31 -7.35 0.81
C VAL A 52 8.31 -7.65 1.93
N GLY A 53 8.70 -7.36 3.16
CA GLY A 53 7.91 -7.63 4.35
C GLY A 53 8.37 -8.86 5.12
N ALA A 54 7.77 -9.06 6.30
CA ALA A 54 8.15 -10.11 7.23
C ALA A 54 6.88 -10.88 7.66
N PRO A 55 6.89 -12.22 7.56
CA PRO A 55 5.75 -13.03 8.01
C PRO A 55 5.36 -12.78 9.48
N ALA A 56 6.34 -12.46 10.33
CA ALA A 56 6.13 -12.15 11.74
C ALA A 56 5.28 -10.89 11.98
N CYS A 57 5.34 -9.91 11.07
CA CYS A 57 4.56 -8.68 11.16
C CYS A 57 3.17 -8.80 10.51
N GLY A 58 2.91 -9.91 9.80
CA GLY A 58 1.65 -10.13 9.10
C GLY A 58 1.50 -9.36 7.79
N ASP A 59 2.53 -8.63 7.35
CA ASP A 59 2.53 -7.88 6.09
C ASP A 59 3.66 -8.38 5.18
N VAL A 60 3.31 -8.95 4.03
CA VAL A 60 4.22 -9.45 3.00
C VAL A 60 3.69 -9.05 1.62
N MET A 61 4.48 -8.29 0.87
CA MET A 61 4.12 -7.81 -0.46
C MET A 61 5.07 -8.37 -1.51
N LYS A 62 4.50 -8.95 -2.56
CA LYS A 62 5.20 -9.35 -3.77
C LYS A 62 4.75 -8.47 -4.93
N LEU A 63 5.67 -7.69 -5.48
CA LEU A 63 5.47 -6.86 -6.66
C LEU A 63 6.29 -7.42 -7.81
N GLN A 64 5.68 -7.54 -8.98
CA GLN A 64 6.37 -7.94 -10.21
C GLN A 64 6.11 -6.88 -11.29
N ILE A 65 7.18 -6.42 -11.93
CA ILE A 65 7.10 -5.43 -13.01
C ILE A 65 7.73 -6.04 -14.26
N LYS A 66 7.08 -5.84 -15.41
CA LYS A 66 7.59 -6.19 -16.74
C LYS A 66 8.02 -4.92 -17.45
N VAL A 67 9.26 -4.88 -17.91
CA VAL A 67 9.81 -3.74 -18.66
C VAL A 67 9.98 -4.08 -20.12
N ASP A 68 9.81 -3.09 -20.98
CA ASP A 68 10.14 -3.15 -22.39
C ASP A 68 11.65 -2.93 -22.62
N GLU A 69 12.11 -3.19 -23.84
CA GLU A 69 13.49 -2.93 -24.29
C GLU A 69 13.89 -1.45 -24.11
N LYS A 70 12.91 -0.54 -24.22
CA LYS A 70 13.07 0.90 -24.01
C LYS A 70 13.13 1.32 -22.54
N GLY A 71 13.03 0.38 -21.59
CA GLY A 71 13.06 0.66 -20.14
C GLY A 71 11.77 1.26 -19.57
N ARG A 72 10.63 1.06 -20.25
CA ARG A 72 9.29 1.44 -19.76
C ARG A 72 8.58 0.24 -19.16
N ILE A 73 7.83 0.44 -18.09
CA ILE A 73 7.05 -0.62 -17.44
C ILE A 73 5.77 -0.85 -18.24
N VAL A 74 5.66 -2.02 -18.87
CA VAL A 74 4.51 -2.42 -19.71
C VAL A 74 3.37 -2.98 -18.87
N ASP A 75 3.72 -3.84 -17.91
CA ASP A 75 2.75 -4.40 -16.98
C ASP A 75 3.35 -4.51 -15.58
N ALA A 76 2.48 -4.38 -14.59
CA ALA A 76 2.82 -4.58 -13.20
C ALA A 76 1.73 -5.45 -12.57
N ARG A 77 2.16 -6.40 -11.73
CA ARG A 77 1.28 -7.32 -11.01
C ARG A 77 1.70 -7.41 -9.58
N PHE A 78 0.74 -7.55 -8.68
CA PHE A 78 1.05 -7.74 -7.27
C PHE A 78 0.27 -8.90 -6.64
N LYS A 79 0.85 -9.40 -5.56
CA LYS A 79 0.20 -10.25 -4.55
C LYS A 79 0.67 -9.76 -3.20
N THR A 80 -0.26 -9.46 -2.31
CA THR A 80 0.08 -8.98 -0.98
C THR A 80 -0.76 -9.71 0.06
N PHE A 81 -0.14 -9.97 1.20
CA PHE A 81 -0.77 -10.50 2.39
C PHE A 81 -0.59 -9.43 3.47
N GLY A 82 -1.69 -8.96 4.04
CA GLY A 82 -1.65 -7.89 5.01
C GLY A 82 -3.01 -7.26 5.24
N CYS A 83 -3.02 -6.16 6.00
CA CYS A 83 -4.26 -5.43 6.24
C CYS A 83 -4.83 -4.78 4.97
N GLY A 84 -6.12 -4.44 4.96
CA GLY A 84 -6.78 -3.83 3.78
C GLY A 84 -6.08 -2.56 3.28
N SER A 85 -5.44 -1.79 4.17
CA SER A 85 -4.60 -0.65 3.80
C SER A 85 -3.35 -1.04 3.02
N ALA A 86 -2.72 -2.17 3.34
CA ALA A 86 -1.58 -2.68 2.58
C ALA A 86 -2.02 -3.12 1.18
N ILE A 87 -3.16 -3.81 1.07
CA ILE A 87 -3.75 -4.19 -0.23
C ILE A 87 -4.04 -2.96 -1.10
N ALA A 88 -4.66 -1.94 -0.52
CA ALA A 88 -4.95 -0.70 -1.21
C ALA A 88 -3.66 0.03 -1.68
N SER A 89 -2.66 0.14 -0.81
CA SER A 89 -1.36 0.73 -1.16
C SER A 89 -0.67 -0.03 -2.29
N SER A 90 -0.69 -1.37 -2.26
CA SER A 90 -0.11 -2.19 -3.31
C SER A 90 -0.84 -2.03 -4.65
N SER A 91 -2.18 -2.03 -4.65
CA SER A 91 -2.98 -1.81 -5.86
C SER A 91 -2.66 -0.45 -6.48
N LEU A 92 -2.73 0.62 -5.69
CA LEU A 92 -2.45 1.97 -6.16
C LEU A 92 -1.03 2.11 -6.72
N ALA A 93 -0.04 1.52 -6.02
CA ALA A 93 1.34 1.51 -6.49
C ALA A 93 1.47 0.84 -7.86
N THR A 94 0.77 -0.28 -8.11
CA THR A 94 0.84 -0.99 -9.39
C THR A 94 0.25 -0.21 -10.56
N GLU A 95 -0.77 0.60 -10.32
CA GLU A 95 -1.34 1.50 -11.32
C GLU A 95 -0.37 2.62 -11.65
N TRP A 96 0.26 3.19 -10.63
CA TRP A 96 1.20 4.31 -10.81
C TRP A 96 2.48 3.92 -11.51
N VAL A 97 2.99 2.71 -11.28
CA VAL A 97 4.21 2.25 -11.97
C VAL A 97 3.94 1.88 -13.43
N LYS A 98 2.70 1.55 -13.81
CA LYS A 98 2.38 1.14 -15.18
C LYS A 98 2.53 2.33 -16.13
N GLY A 99 3.29 2.14 -17.22
CA GLY A 99 3.56 3.17 -18.22
C GLY A 99 4.71 4.13 -17.86
N LYS A 100 5.22 4.09 -16.61
CA LYS A 100 6.39 4.86 -16.19
C LYS A 100 7.69 4.21 -16.60
N THR A 101 8.75 5.00 -16.67
CA THR A 101 10.13 4.51 -16.80
C THR A 101 10.64 3.97 -15.45
N ILE A 102 11.71 3.17 -15.49
CA ILE A 102 12.34 2.64 -14.26
C ILE A 102 12.75 3.77 -13.30
N THR A 103 13.27 4.88 -13.83
CA THR A 103 13.69 6.04 -13.03
C THR A 103 12.50 6.70 -12.35
N GLU A 104 11.43 7.01 -13.10
CA GLU A 104 10.22 7.63 -12.56
C GLU A 104 9.50 6.73 -11.56
N ALA A 105 9.56 5.40 -11.75
CA ALA A 105 9.02 4.45 -10.79
C ALA A 105 9.81 4.48 -9.47
N GLY A 106 11.13 4.65 -9.53
CA GLY A 106 11.99 4.79 -8.34
C GLY A 106 11.83 6.11 -7.58
N GLU A 107 11.26 7.13 -8.22
CA GLU A 107 10.98 8.43 -7.60
C GLU A 107 9.66 8.45 -6.81
N ILE A 108 8.83 7.41 -6.92
CA ILE A 108 7.58 7.30 -6.16
C ILE A 108 7.90 7.19 -4.66
N LYS A 109 7.39 8.12 -3.87
CA LYS A 109 7.60 8.16 -2.42
C LYS A 109 6.38 7.65 -1.66
N ASN A 110 6.63 7.03 -0.51
CA ASN A 110 5.60 6.61 0.45
C ASN A 110 4.66 7.77 0.85
N SER A 111 5.16 9.01 0.88
CA SER A 111 4.37 10.19 1.24
C SER A 111 3.23 10.44 0.27
N ASP A 112 3.44 10.16 -1.02
CA ASP A 112 2.45 10.46 -2.06
C ASP A 112 1.35 9.40 -2.05
N ILE A 113 1.72 8.14 -1.86
CA ILE A 113 0.78 7.02 -1.64
C ILE A 113 -0.07 7.26 -0.39
N ALA A 114 0.55 7.68 0.71
CA ALA A 114 -0.16 7.95 1.96
C ALA A 114 -1.14 9.11 1.86
N LYS A 115 -0.78 10.16 1.11
CA LYS A 115 -1.67 11.31 0.84
C LYS A 115 -2.87 10.92 -0.02
N GLU A 116 -2.65 10.14 -1.08
CA GLU A 116 -3.71 9.71 -1.99
C GLU A 116 -4.75 8.83 -1.28
N LEU A 117 -4.28 7.91 -0.43
CA LEU A 117 -5.15 7.03 0.36
C LEU A 117 -5.65 7.67 1.66
N LYS A 118 -5.19 8.89 1.98
CA LYS A 118 -5.46 9.63 3.23
C LYS A 118 -5.29 8.75 4.47
N LEU A 119 -4.15 8.06 4.52
CA LEU A 119 -3.87 7.11 5.60
C LEU A 119 -3.65 7.86 6.93
N PRO A 120 -4.23 7.37 8.04
CA PRO A 120 -3.88 7.87 9.35
C PRO A 120 -2.43 7.52 9.70
N PRO A 121 -1.77 8.25 10.62
CA PRO A 121 -0.35 8.08 10.93
C PRO A 121 0.02 6.66 11.36
N VAL A 122 -0.91 5.92 11.97
CA VAL A 122 -0.72 4.53 12.42
C VAL A 122 -0.50 3.55 11.26
N LYS A 123 -0.96 3.88 10.04
CA LYS A 123 -0.91 3.00 8.85
C LYS A 123 0.12 3.44 7.81
N LEU A 124 1.06 4.33 8.17
CA LEU A 124 2.12 4.78 7.26
C LEU A 124 3.12 3.67 6.89
N HIS A 125 3.26 2.61 7.69
CA HIS A 125 4.12 1.46 7.32
C HIS A 125 3.65 0.78 6.02
N CYS A 126 2.34 0.83 5.71
CA CYS A 126 1.80 0.23 4.48
C CYS A 126 2.27 0.96 3.21
N SER A 127 2.51 2.28 3.29
CA SER A 127 3.04 3.04 2.16
C SER A 127 4.55 2.88 2.01
N MET A 128 5.27 2.73 3.13
CA MET A 128 6.71 2.38 3.12
C MET A 128 6.93 1.01 2.46
N LEU A 129 6.12 0.00 2.83
CA LEU A 129 6.20 -1.33 2.23
C LEU A 129 6.01 -1.29 0.70
N ALA A 130 5.09 -0.46 0.20
CA ALA A 130 4.85 -0.31 -1.23
C ALA A 130 6.05 0.33 -1.96
N GLU A 131 6.66 1.37 -1.38
CA GLU A 131 7.88 1.98 -1.91
C GLU A 131 9.05 0.98 -1.95
N ASP A 132 9.26 0.26 -0.85
CA ASP A 132 10.32 -0.75 -0.74
C ASP A 132 10.12 -1.88 -1.78
N ALA A 133 8.87 -2.28 -2.03
CA ALA A 133 8.55 -3.28 -3.04
C ALA A 133 8.93 -2.83 -4.46
N ILE A 134 8.69 -1.56 -4.80
CA ILE A 134 9.06 -0.98 -6.11
C ILE A 134 10.57 -0.98 -6.26
N LYS A 135 11.30 -0.48 -5.25
CA LYS A 135 12.77 -0.46 -5.24
C LYS A 135 13.37 -1.85 -5.37
N ALA A 136 12.84 -2.83 -4.62
CA ALA A 136 13.29 -4.21 -4.68
C ALA A 136 13.06 -4.81 -6.10
N ALA A 137 11.90 -4.54 -6.72
CA ALA A 137 11.61 -5.02 -8.06
C ALA A 137 12.54 -4.42 -9.12
N ILE A 138 12.89 -3.13 -8.99
CA ILE A 138 13.85 -2.46 -9.87
C ILE A 138 15.26 -3.03 -9.68
N GLN A 139 15.69 -3.26 -8.44
CA GLN A 139 17.01 -3.84 -8.14
C GLN A 139 17.15 -5.26 -8.71
N ASP A 140 16.11 -6.10 -8.58
CA ASP A 140 16.09 -7.44 -9.19
C ASP A 140 16.25 -7.37 -10.71
N LEU A 141 15.57 -6.41 -11.35
CA LEU A 141 15.69 -6.17 -12.79
C LEU A 141 17.10 -5.72 -13.21
N GLN A 142 17.74 -4.87 -12.41
CA GLN A 142 19.11 -4.42 -12.67
C GLN A 142 20.10 -5.58 -12.53
N LYS A 143 19.98 -6.40 -11.48
CA LYS A 143 20.82 -7.59 -11.27
C LYS A 143 20.72 -8.55 -12.47
N LYS A 144 19.50 -8.86 -12.91
CA LYS A 144 19.25 -9.71 -14.09
C LYS A 144 19.79 -9.17 -15.42
N LYS A 145 20.09 -7.87 -15.52
CA LYS A 145 20.72 -7.27 -16.71
C LYS A 145 22.25 -7.29 -16.63
N SER A 146 22.81 -7.43 -15.44
CA SER A 146 24.26 -7.48 -15.22
C SER A 146 24.82 -8.91 -15.32
N ASP A 147 23.97 -9.93 -15.16
CA ASP A 147 24.27 -11.36 -15.36
C ASP A 147 24.03 -11.80 -16.82
#